data_AF-A0A382R762-F1
#
_entry.id   AF-A0A382R762-F1
#
_cell.length_a   1.000
_cell.length_b   1.000
_cell.length_c   1.000
_cell.angle_alpha   90.00
_cell.angle_beta   90.00
_cell.angle_gamma   90.00
#
_symmetry.space_group_name_H-M   'P 1'
#
loop_
_entity.id
_entity.type
_entity.pdbx_description
1 polymer ?
#
loop_
_entity_poly.entity_id
_entity_poly.type
_entity_poly.pdbx_seq_one_letter_code
_entity_poly.pdbx_strand_id
1 'polypeptide(L)'
;MVDYKDIDYKFNEEDALAVAKQYINETYDKHYARGNIQATEFIFDAEHGEGFCIGNIIKYAQRYGKKNGHDETDLLKIIHYAIMLLGKQIAKNGNYDWH
;
A
#
# COMPACT_ATOMS: atom_id res chain seq x y z
N MET A 1 -23.00 -8.58 10.40
CA MET A 1 -21.98 -9.12 9.48
C MET A 1 -22.65 -9.23 8.13
N VAL A 2 -22.19 -8.46 7.14
CA VAL A 2 -22.64 -8.63 5.76
C VAL A 2 -21.94 -9.89 5.26
N ASP A 3 -22.72 -10.93 5.02
CA ASP A 3 -22.24 -12.18 4.43
C ASP A 3 -22.05 -11.90 2.94
N TYR A 4 -20.86 -11.40 2.60
CA TYR A 4 -20.46 -11.13 1.21
C TYR A 4 -20.27 -12.49 0.53
N LYS A 5 -21.39 -13.07 0.07
CA LYS A 5 -21.39 -14.22 -0.83
C LYS A 5 -20.40 -13.96 -1.96
N ASP A 6 -19.51 -14.94 -2.17
CA ASP A 6 -18.51 -15.06 -3.24
C ASP A 6 -18.65 -13.98 -4.33
N ILE A 7 -17.87 -12.90 -4.18
CA ILE A 7 -17.79 -11.87 -5.21
C ILE A 7 -17.03 -12.49 -6.38
N ASP A 8 -17.70 -12.62 -7.53
CA ASP A 8 -17.04 -13.02 -8.77
C ASP A 8 -16.25 -11.83 -9.34
N TYR A 9 -14.97 -11.79 -8.99
CA TYR A 9 -13.99 -10.79 -9.40
C TYR A 9 -13.63 -10.97 -10.89
N LYS A 10 -13.94 -9.97 -11.73
CA LYS A 10 -13.86 -10.08 -13.19
C LYS A 10 -12.48 -9.84 -13.79
N PHE A 11 -11.56 -9.31 -12.98
CA PHE A 11 -10.24 -8.83 -13.40
C PHE A 11 -9.12 -9.47 -12.59
N ASN A 12 -9.37 -10.66 -12.03
CA ASN A 12 -8.40 -11.40 -11.23
C ASN A 12 -7.96 -10.64 -9.96
N GLU A 13 -8.88 -9.89 -9.36
CA GLU A 13 -8.59 -9.06 -8.19
C GLU A 13 -8.13 -9.88 -6.99
N GLU A 14 -8.59 -11.13 -6.84
CA GLU A 14 -8.13 -12.04 -5.77
C GLU A 14 -6.62 -12.28 -5.84
N ASP A 15 -6.11 -12.65 -7.01
CA ASP A 15 -4.68 -12.85 -7.22
C ASP A 15 -3.91 -11.55 -7.04
N ALA A 16 -4.43 -10.42 -7.56
CA ALA A 16 -3.78 -9.13 -7.41
C ALA A 16 -3.66 -8.71 -5.93
N LEU A 17 -4.70 -8.96 -5.12
CA LEU A 17 -4.69 -8.73 -3.68
C LEU A 17 -3.70 -9.66 -2.96
N ALA A 18 -3.63 -10.93 -3.36
CA ALA A 18 -2.68 -11.89 -2.81
C ALA A 18 -1.22 -11.47 -3.06
N VAL A 19 -0.91 -11.08 -4.30
CA VAL A 19 0.42 -10.60 -4.70
C VAL A 19 0.76 -9.29 -3.96
N ALA A 20 -0.18 -8.35 -3.87
CA ALA A 20 0.03 -7.11 -3.12
C ALA A 20 0.33 -7.38 -1.64
N LYS A 21 -0.42 -8.29 -1.02
CA LYS A 21 -0.18 -8.70 0.38
C LYS A 21 1.19 -9.33 0.56
N GLN A 22 1.60 -10.24 -0.32
CA GLN A 22 2.93 -10.84 -0.28
C GLN A 22 4.02 -9.78 -0.41
N TYR A 23 3.91 -8.87 -1.38
CA TYR A 23 4.87 -7.79 -1.59
C TYR A 23 5.03 -6.89 -0.34
N ILE A 24 3.92 -6.57 0.33
CA ILE A 24 3.94 -5.79 1.58
C ILE A 24 4.68 -6.57 2.66
N ASN A 25 4.32 -7.83 2.89
CA ASN A 25 4.99 -8.67 3.90
C ASN A 25 6.50 -8.73 3.67
N GLU A 26 6.94 -9.00 2.44
CA GLU A 26 8.36 -9.04 2.09
C GLU A 26 9.07 -7.69 2.28
N THR A 27 8.36 -6.58 2.09
CA THR A 27 8.89 -5.24 2.35
C THR A 27 9.14 -5.06 3.84
N TYR A 28 8.20 -5.48 4.69
CA TYR A 28 8.41 -5.50 6.14
C TYR A 28 9.55 -6.44 6.53
N ASP A 29 9.59 -7.68 6.07
CA ASP A 29 10.68 -8.61 6.40
C ASP A 29 12.07 -8.04 6.09
N LYS A 30 12.23 -7.38 4.93
CA LYS A 30 13.49 -6.71 4.54
C LYS A 30 13.86 -5.55 5.45
N HIS A 31 12.87 -4.83 5.98
CA HIS A 31 13.08 -3.68 6.86
C HIS A 31 13.29 -4.08 8.33
N TYR A 32 12.57 -5.08 8.84
CA TYR A 32 12.61 -5.49 10.25
C TYR A 32 13.71 -6.52 10.56
N ALA A 33 14.19 -7.30 9.57
CA ALA A 33 15.31 -8.22 9.76
C ALA A 33 16.64 -7.53 10.14
N ARG A 34 16.69 -6.19 10.11
CA ARG A 34 17.91 -5.40 10.42
C ARG A 34 17.78 -4.49 11.65
N GLY A 35 16.71 -4.60 12.44
CA GLY A 35 16.59 -3.92 13.75
C GLY A 35 16.58 -2.38 13.72
N ASN A 36 16.40 -1.76 12.55
CA ASN A 36 16.37 -0.31 12.41
C ASN A 36 14.92 0.17 12.30
N ILE A 37 14.57 1.12 13.17
CA ILE A 37 13.33 1.90 13.09
C ILE A 37 13.12 2.31 11.62
N GLN A 38 11.96 1.98 11.05
CA GLN A 38 11.73 2.24 9.63
C GLN A 38 11.82 3.76 9.43
N ALA A 39 12.61 4.22 8.45
CA ALA A 39 12.61 5.64 8.06
C ALA A 39 11.18 6.15 7.79
N THR A 40 10.30 5.25 7.36
CA THR A 40 8.88 5.52 7.18
C THR A 40 8.14 5.74 8.50
N GLU A 41 8.38 4.97 9.56
CA GLU A 41 7.82 5.22 10.90
C GLU A 41 8.20 6.62 11.39
N PHE A 42 9.49 6.99 11.29
CA PHE A 42 9.94 8.35 11.63
C PHE A 42 9.26 9.44 10.80
N ILE A 43 9.03 9.22 9.50
CA ILE A 43 8.33 10.18 8.63
C ILE A 43 6.86 10.34 9.06
N PHE A 44 6.20 9.25 9.47
CA PHE A 44 4.84 9.31 10.01
C PHE A 44 4.79 9.99 11.37
N ASP A 45 5.76 9.74 12.25
CA ASP A 45 5.86 10.38 13.57
C ASP A 45 6.16 11.88 13.46
N ALA A 46 6.87 12.29 12.41
CA ALA A 46 7.11 13.71 12.08
C ALA A 46 5.93 14.39 11.39
N GLU A 47 4.73 13.79 11.38
CA GLU A 47 3.51 14.29 10.72
C GLU A 47 3.65 14.53 9.20
N HIS A 48 4.67 13.95 8.57
CA HIS A 48 4.95 14.07 7.13
C HIS A 48 4.54 12.83 6.31
N GLY A 49 3.94 11.82 6.96
CA GLY A 49 3.55 10.54 6.36
C GLY A 49 2.59 10.65 5.19
N GLU A 50 1.61 11.56 5.26
CA GLU A 50 0.63 11.75 4.19
C GLU A 50 1.28 12.28 2.91
N GLY A 51 2.02 13.40 3.01
CA GLY A 51 2.73 13.98 1.87
C GLY A 51 3.76 13.01 1.27
N PHE A 52 4.44 12.24 2.12
CA PHE A 52 5.36 11.19 1.67
C PHE A 52 4.66 10.09 0.86
N CYS A 53 3.53 9.57 1.34
CA CYS A 53 2.79 8.51 0.64
C CYS A 53 2.22 9.03 -0.69
N ILE A 54 1.56 10.18 -0.69
CA ILE A 54 0.98 10.79 -1.89
C ILE A 54 2.07 11.10 -2.93
N GLY A 55 3.20 11.68 -2.51
CA GLY A 55 4.32 11.95 -3.40
C GLY A 55 4.87 10.68 -4.06
N ASN A 56 4.97 9.58 -3.32
CA ASN A 56 5.39 8.30 -3.88
C ASN A 56 4.35 7.70 -4.84
N ILE A 57 3.05 7.79 -4.52
CA ILE A 57 1.97 7.35 -5.41
C ILE A 57 2.08 8.09 -6.76
N ILE A 58 2.18 9.42 -6.73
CA ILE A 58 2.31 10.24 -7.95
C ILE A 58 3.56 9.83 -8.74
N LYS A 59 4.70 9.67 -8.06
CA LYS A 59 5.97 9.27 -8.67
C LYS A 59 5.86 7.93 -9.41
N TYR A 60 5.25 6.91 -8.80
CA TYR A 60 5.14 5.58 -9.41
C TYR A 60 4.05 5.52 -10.49
N ALA A 61 2.95 6.27 -10.31
CA ALA A 61 1.94 6.42 -11.35
C ALA A 61 2.51 7.08 -12.62
N GLN A 62 3.35 8.10 -12.47
CA GLN A 62 4.03 8.75 -13.59
C GLN A 62 5.09 7.87 -14.26
N ARG A 63 5.61 6.87 -13.55
CA ARG A 63 6.66 5.96 -14.02
C ARG A 63 6.09 4.78 -14.82
N TYR A 64 4.94 4.27 -14.40
CA TYR A 64 4.26 3.17 -15.08
C TYR A 64 3.95 3.52 -16.54
N GLY A 65 4.35 2.65 -17.47
CA GLY A 65 4.25 2.90 -18.92
C GLY A 65 5.38 3.75 -19.51
N LYS A 66 6.31 4.27 -18.69
CA LYS A 66 7.47 5.07 -19.15
C LYS A 66 8.80 4.39 -18.89
N LYS A 67 9.06 4.00 -17.63
CA LYS A 67 10.33 3.36 -17.24
C LYS A 67 10.15 1.85 -17.30
N ASN A 68 10.93 1.18 -18.14
CA ASN A 68 10.85 -0.28 -18.37
C ASN A 68 9.47 -0.74 -18.89
N GLY A 69 8.72 0.14 -19.53
CA GLY A 69 7.35 -0.16 -19.99
C GLY A 69 6.38 -0.25 -18.82
N HIS A 70 5.62 -1.33 -18.75
CA HIS A 70 4.61 -1.57 -17.70
C HIS A 70 5.21 -2.39 -16.56
N ASP A 71 6.05 -1.75 -15.76
CA ASP A 71 6.66 -2.38 -14.57
C ASP A 71 5.59 -2.59 -13.49
N GLU A 72 5.14 -3.83 -13.31
CA GLU A 72 4.14 -4.23 -12.30
C GLU A 72 4.56 -3.84 -10.88
N THR A 73 5.87 -3.71 -10.61
CA THR A 73 6.35 -3.28 -9.31
C THR A 73 6.01 -1.81 -9.02
N ASP A 74 5.70 -0.99 -10.02
CA ASP A 74 5.19 0.36 -9.81
C ASP A 74 3.75 0.33 -9.30
N LEU A 75 2.91 -0.57 -9.83
CA LEU A 75 1.55 -0.80 -9.33
C LEU A 75 1.57 -1.31 -7.88
N LEU A 76 2.45 -2.26 -7.57
CA LEU A 76 2.60 -2.78 -6.20
C LEU A 76 3.04 -1.69 -5.21
N LYS A 77 3.91 -0.76 -5.63
CA LYS A 77 4.30 0.37 -4.78
C LYS A 77 3.16 1.36 -4.58
N ILE A 78 2.39 1.66 -5.62
CA ILE A 78 1.19 2.51 -5.50
C ILE A 78 0.22 1.90 -4.47
N ILE A 79 -0.08 0.61 -4.60
CA ILE A 79 -0.96 -0.13 -3.68
C ILE A 79 -0.40 -0.10 -2.26
N HIS A 80 0.90 -0.34 -2.09
CA HIS A 80 1.54 -0.31 -0.77
C HIS A 80 1.38 1.05 -0.07
N TYR A 81 1.71 2.16 -0.73
CA TYR A 81 1.58 3.49 -0.12
C TYR A 81 0.12 3.88 0.14
N ALA A 82 -0.81 3.47 -0.73
CA ALA A 82 -2.23 3.68 -0.51
C ALA A 82 -2.74 2.92 0.73
N ILE A 83 -2.36 1.64 0.87
CA ILE A 83 -2.70 0.81 2.04
C ILE A 83 -2.10 1.37 3.32
N MET A 84 -0.86 1.86 3.29
CA MET A 84 -0.23 2.49 4.45
C MET A 84 -1.01 3.73 4.92
N LEU A 85 -1.37 4.61 3.99
CA LEU A 85 -2.12 5.82 4.30
C LEU A 85 -3.52 5.48 4.82
N LEU A 86 -4.21 4.54 4.16
CA LEU A 86 -5.52 4.05 4.60
C LEU A 86 -5.44 3.47 6.02
N GLY A 87 -4.47 2.59 6.28
CA GLY A 87 -4.25 1.99 7.60
C GLY A 87 -4.02 3.03 8.69
N LYS A 88 -3.26 4.10 8.40
CA LYS A 88 -3.07 5.22 9.33
C LYS A 88 -4.38 5.95 9.64
N GLN A 89 -5.24 6.17 8.64
CA GLN A 89 -6.54 6.82 8.84
C GLN A 89 -7.50 5.94 9.63
N ILE A 90 -7.53 4.63 9.35
CA ILE A 90 -8.33 3.65 10.12
C ILE A 90 -7.91 3.68 11.60
N ALA A 91 -6.60 3.64 11.87
CA ALA A 91 -6.08 3.69 13.25
C ALA A 91 -6.42 5.01 13.96
N LYS A 92 -6.49 6.13 13.24
CA LYS A 92 -6.86 7.45 13.78
C LYS A 92 -8.36 7.56 14.06
N ASN A 93 -9.20 7.03 13.18
CA ASN A 93 -10.65 7.27 13.22
C ASN A 93 -11.41 6.21 14.00
N GLY A 94 -10.79 5.07 14.34
CA GLY A 94 -11.33 4.03 15.23
C GLY A 94 -12.48 3.19 14.64
N ASN A 95 -13.23 3.74 13.68
CA ASN A 95 -14.20 3.05 12.85
C ASN A 95 -14.08 3.58 11.42
N TYR A 96 -13.84 2.69 10.46
CA TYR A 96 -13.87 3.04 9.05
C TYR A 96 -15.27 2.79 8.52
N ASP A 97 -16.04 3.87 8.41
CA ASP A 97 -17.31 3.86 7.69
C ASP A 97 -17.05 4.35 6.26
N TRP A 98 -17.31 3.48 5.30
CA TRP A 98 -17.22 3.79 3.86
C TRP A 98 -18.59 4.00 3.24
N HIS A 99 -19.64 4.03 4.07
CA HIS A 99 -21.04 4.22 3.71
C HIS A 99 -21.56 5.61 4.05
#